data_AF-A0A0Q4G1W3-F1
#
_entry.id   AF-A0A0Q4G1W3-F1
#
_cell.length_a   1.000
_cell.length_b   1.000
_cell.length_c   1.000
_cell.angle_alpha   90.00
_cell.angle_beta   90.00
_cell.angle_gamma   90.00
#
_symmetry.space_group_name_H-M   'P 1'
#
loop_
_entity.id
_entity.type
_entity.pdbx_description
1 polymer ?
#
loop_
_entity_poly.entity_id
_entity_poly.type
_entity_poly.pdbx_seq_one_letter_code
_entity_poly.pdbx_strand_id
1 'polypeptide(L)' 'MSQLSLIRLKIYRTVARQLHGRVPCWVCGEHVTLEDATLEHIHPRAEGGSGHQENLAISHAACNHRRHAQAPAGVAGTDA' A
#
# COMPACT_ATOMS: atom_id res chain seq x y z
N MET A 1 2.44 -20.30 -2.77
CA MET A 1 2.47 -18.82 -2.86
C MET A 1 1.05 -18.32 -3.06
N SER A 2 0.61 -17.29 -2.32
CA SER A 2 -0.75 -16.74 -2.44
C SER A 2 -0.88 -15.77 -3.62
N GLN A 3 -2.10 -15.56 -4.14
CA GLN A 3 -2.36 -14.58 -5.22
C GLN A 3 -1.81 -13.18 -4.88
N LEU A 4 -1.98 -12.73 -3.63
CA LEU A 4 -1.46 -11.44 -3.16
C LEU A 4 0.07 -11.37 -3.19
N SER A 5 0.77 -12.47 -2.90
CA SER A 5 2.23 -12.50 -2.97
C SER A 5 2.76 -12.32 -4.40
N LEU A 6 2.05 -12.86 -5.40
CA LEU A 6 2.37 -12.68 -6.82
C LEU A 6 2.11 -11.23 -7.28
N ILE A 7 0.99 -10.64 -6.85
CA ILE A 7 0.65 -9.25 -7.18
C ILE A 7 1.67 -8.28 -6.60
N ARG A 8 2.05 -8.47 -5.32
CA ARG A 8 3.09 -7.67 -4.66
C ARG A 8 4.38 -7.67 -5.49
N LEU A 9 4.86 -8.85 -5.86
CA LEU A 9 6.10 -8.99 -6.62
C LEU A 9 5.99 -8.37 -8.01
N LYS A 10 4.85 -8.52 -8.68
CA LYS A 10 4.58 -7.90 -9.99
C LYS A 10 4.64 -6.38 -9.89
N ILE A 11 3.91 -5.77 -8.95
CA ILE A 11 3.88 -4.31 -8.78
C ILE A 11 5.28 -3.80 -8.42
N TYR A 12 5.96 -4.41 -7.45
CA TYR A 12 7.33 -4.04 -7.07
C TYR A 12 8.27 -4.01 -8.28
N ARG A 13 8.29 -5.10 -9.07
CA ARG A 13 9.18 -5.21 -10.23
C ARG A 13 8.84 -4.21 -11.32
N THR A 14 7.55 -3.93 -11.55
CA THR A 14 7.11 -2.92 -12.51
C THR A 14 7.59 -1.53 -12.09
N VAL A 15 7.36 -1.14 -10.83
CA VAL A 15 7.79 0.16 -10.31
C VAL A 15 9.31 0.29 -10.33
N ALA A 16 10.04 -0.74 -9.87
CA ALA A 16 11.50 -0.75 -9.91
C ALA A 16 12.02 -0.56 -11.34
N ARG A 17 11.41 -1.21 -12.33
CA ARG A 17 11.79 -1.03 -13.75
C ARG A 17 11.55 0.40 -14.22
N GLN A 18 10.43 1.01 -13.85
CA GLN A 18 10.06 2.36 -14.27
C GLN A 18 10.92 3.45 -13.59
N LEU A 19 11.40 3.19 -12.37
CA LEU A 19 12.10 4.16 -11.53
C LEU A 19 13.57 3.76 -11.26
N HIS A 20 14.23 3.18 -12.26
CA HIS A 20 15.67 2.88 -12.24
C HIS A 20 16.15 2.09 -11.01
N GLY A 21 15.38 1.07 -10.63
CA GLY A 21 15.64 0.20 -9.49
C GLY A 21 15.07 0.70 -8.16
N ARG A 22 14.57 1.94 -8.08
CA ARG A 22 13.90 2.44 -6.88
C ARG A 22 12.43 2.07 -6.86
N VAL A 23 11.95 1.78 -5.66
CA VAL A 23 10.53 1.56 -5.36
C VAL A 23 10.17 2.48 -4.20
N PRO A 24 9.54 3.63 -4.45
CA PRO A 24 9.18 4.58 -3.39
C PRO A 24 8.02 4.03 -2.56
N CYS A 25 8.12 4.17 -1.25
CA CYS A 25 7.03 3.91 -0.32
C CYS A 25 5.90 4.89 -0.60
N TRP A 26 4.68 4.39 -0.75
CA TRP A 26 3.53 5.25 -0.94
C TRP A 26 3.22 6.17 0.26
N VAL A 27 3.68 5.79 1.47
CA VAL A 27 3.45 6.57 2.69
C VAL A 27 4.52 7.64 2.91
N CYS A 28 5.80 7.30 2.81
CA CYS A 28 6.91 8.22 3.15
C CYS A 28 7.79 8.63 1.97
N GLY A 29 7.61 8.06 0.78
CA GLY A 29 8.42 8.33 -0.42
C GLY A 29 9.77 7.61 -0.47
N GLU A 30 10.30 7.14 0.67
CA GLU A 30 11.60 6.46 0.75
C GLU A 30 11.62 5.09 0.06
N HIS A 31 12.81 4.65 -0.35
CA HIS A 31 12.93 3.36 -1.05
C HIS A 31 12.56 2.17 -0.14
N VAL A 32 11.69 1.29 -0.65
CA VAL A 32 11.29 0.01 -0.05
C VAL A 32 12.09 -1.12 -0.69
N THR A 33 12.74 -1.97 0.13
CA THR A 33 13.38 -3.19 -0.36
C THR A 33 12.34 -4.26 -0.67
N LEU A 34 12.70 -5.30 -1.44
CA LEU A 34 11.74 -6.36 -1.79
C LEU A 34 11.28 -7.14 -0.54
N GLU A 35 12.17 -7.31 0.43
CA GLU A 35 11.93 -8.03 1.68
C GLU A 35 10.93 -7.28 2.57
N ASP A 36 11.04 -5.94 2.64
CA ASP A 36 10.16 -5.08 3.44
C ASP A 36 8.92 -4.60 2.66
N ALA A 37 8.83 -4.92 1.37
CA ALA A 37 7.68 -4.55 0.56
C ALA A 37 6.41 -5.23 1.08
N THR A 38 5.41 -4.41 1.35
CA THR A 38 4.03 -4.84 1.58
C THR A 38 3.13 -4.30 0.49
N LEU A 39 1.97 -4.94 0.32
CA LEU A 39 0.95 -4.55 -0.65
C LEU A 39 -0.14 -3.80 0.08
N GLU A 40 -0.36 -2.54 -0.29
CA GLU A 40 -1.27 -1.64 0.41
C GLU A 40 -2.43 -1.18 -0.49
N HIS A 41 -3.62 -1.07 0.10
CA HIS A 41 -4.77 -0.49 -0.60
C HIS A 41 -4.78 1.02 -0.44
N ILE A 42 -4.82 1.76 -1.54
CA ILE A 42 -4.87 3.22 -1.52
C ILE A 42 -6.17 3.67 -0.87
N HIS A 43 -7.31 3.23 -1.43
CA HIS A 43 -8.64 3.29 -0.82
C HIS A 43 -8.90 2.01 -0.01
N PRO A 44 -9.14 2.08 1.32
CA PRO A 44 -9.39 0.89 2.14
C PRO A 44 -10.57 0.05 1.66
N ARG A 45 -10.45 -1.28 1.71
CA ARG A 45 -11.56 -2.18 1.33
C ARG A 45 -12.81 -2.00 2.19
N ALA A 46 -12.63 -1.69 3.48
CA ALA A 46 -13.73 -1.43 4.40
C ALA A 46 -14.57 -0.19 4.01
N GLU A 47 -13.99 0.73 3.25
CA GLU A 47 -14.62 1.97 2.76
C GLU A 47 -15.04 1.85 1.29
N GLY A 48 -15.04 0.64 0.71
CA GLY A 48 -15.40 0.39 -0.69
C GLY A 48 -14.23 0.33 -1.67
N GLY A 49 -12.99 0.30 -1.19
CA GLY A 49 -11.80 0.11 -2.03
C GLY A 49 -11.77 -1.23 -2.76
N SER A 50 -11.33 -1.19 -4.03
CA SER A 50 -11.22 -2.39 -4.87
C SER A 50 -9.90 -3.14 -4.64
N GLY A 51 -9.85 -4.42 -5.05
CA GLY A 51 -8.60 -5.20 -5.09
C GLY A 51 -7.84 -5.08 -6.41
N HIS A 52 -8.23 -4.15 -7.30
CA HIS A 52 -7.60 -3.97 -8.61
C HIS A 52 -6.24 -3.29 -8.47
N GLN A 53 -5.34 -3.53 -9.44
CA GLN A 53 -3.96 -3.07 -9.39
C GLN A 53 -3.84 -1.54 -9.26
N GLU A 54 -4.79 -0.78 -9.81
CA GLU A 54 -4.87 0.68 -9.68
C GLU A 54 -5.12 1.18 -8.25
N ASN A 55 -5.74 0.37 -7.39
CA ASN A 55 -5.95 0.67 -5.97
C ASN A 55 -4.87 0.07 -5.08
N LEU A 56 -3.77 -0.44 -5.66
CA LEU A 56 -2.71 -1.10 -4.93
C LEU A 56 -1.38 -0.34 -5.05
N ALA A 57 -0.69 -0.20 -3.92
CA ALA A 57 0.62 0.44 -3.82
C ALA A 57 1.60 -0.41 -3.01
N ILE A 58 2.89 -0.05 -3.07
CA ILE A 58 3.94 -0.65 -2.24
C ILE A 58 4.30 0.29 -1.10
N SER A 59 4.48 -0.26 0.10
CA SER A 59 4.97 0.46 1.28
C SER A 59 5.82 -0.45 2.16
N HIS A 60 6.69 0.13 3.00
CA HIS A 60 7.37 -0.59 4.07
C HIS A 60 6.36 -1.21 5.03
N ALA A 61 6.69 -2.35 5.63
CA ALA A 61 5.81 -2.99 6.61
C ALA A 61 5.50 -2.06 7.80
N ALA A 62 6.49 -1.32 8.29
CA ALA A 62 6.32 -0.39 9.41
C ALA A 62 5.46 0.83 9.04
N CYS A 63 5.61 1.37 7.82
CA CYS A 63 4.78 2.46 7.33
C CYS A 63 3.33 2.02 7.16
N ASN A 64 3.14 0.82 6.61
CA ASN A 64 1.82 0.24 6.44
C ASN A 64 1.10 0.05 7.79
N HIS A 65 1.76 -0.61 8.73
CA HIS A 65 1.20 -0.87 10.07
C HIS A 65 0.81 0.42 10.81
N ARG A 66 1.68 1.45 10.80
CA ARG A 66 1.39 2.74 11.43
C ARG A 66 0.20 3.46 10.81
N ARG A 67 -0.03 3.33 9.50
CA ARG A 67 -1.19 3.93 8.83
C ARG A 67 -2.49 3.29 9.31
N HIS A 68 -2.55 1.96 9.32
CA HIS A 68 -3.76 1.23 9.79
C HIS A 68 -4.03 1.45 11.28
N ALA A 69 -2.98 1.62 12.10
CA ALA A 69 -3.13 1.98 13.52
C ALA A 69 -3.63 3.42 13.74
N GLN A 70 -3.50 4.32 12.76
CA GLN A 70 -3.96 5.71 12.82
C GLN A 70 -5.27 5.95 12.07
N ALA A 71 -5.85 4.94 11.39
CA ALA A 71 -7.19 5.05 10.84
C ALA A 71 -8.18 5.30 12.00
N PRO A 72 -8.97 6.38 11.95
CA PRO A 72 -9.64 6.89 13.13
C PRO A 72 -10.76 5.97 13.58
N ALA A 73 -10.87 5.78 14.90
CA ALA A 73 -12.12 5.40 15.51
C ALA A 73 -13.19 6.45 15.16
N GLY A 74 -14.12 6.10 14.28
CA GLY A 74 -15.39 6.81 14.10
C GLY A 74 -15.33 8.09 13.27
N VAL A 75 -15.93 8.03 12.07
CA VAL A 75 -16.61 9.18 11.50
C VAL A 75 -17.84 9.51 12.35
N ALA A 76 -17.65 10.31 13.40
CA ALA A 76 -18.73 11.02 14.08
C ALA A 76 -18.73 12.47 13.58
N GLY A 77 -19.15 12.64 12.32
CA GLY A 77 -19.52 13.93 11.76
C GLY A 77 -21.04 14.05 11.77
N THR A 78 -21.59 14.58 12.87
CA THR A 78 -22.96 15.07 12.94
C THR A 78 -22.99 16.48 12.37
N ASP A 79 -23.63 16.67 11.22
CA ASP A 79 -23.99 18.00 10.74
C ASP A 79 -25.43 18.33 11.16
N ALA A 80 -25.55 19.54 11.73
CA ALA A 80 -26.70 20.14 12.37
C ALA A 80 -27.67 20.81 11.40
#